data_AF-A0AAP5UCF9-F1
#
_entry.id   AF-A0AAP5UCF9-F1
#
_cell.length_a   1.000
_cell.length_b   1.000
_cell.length_c   1.000
_cell.angle_alpha   90.00
_cell.angle_beta   90.00
_cell.angle_gamma   90.00
#
_symmetry.space_group_name_H-M   'P 1'
#
loop_
_entity.id
_entity.type
_entity.pdbx_description
1 polymer ?
#
loop_
_entity_poly.entity_id
_entity_poly.type
_entity_poly.pdbx_seq_one_letter_code
_entity_poly.pdbx_strand_id
1 'polypeptide(L)'
;MIFKDLSGTGDVRAIKISNKSSQFPIYKGKQMTISDEKIALVGSEVALKNKHNNMYVKFDGEYYRVIGYLGTKKESLLSNQIILKDDALFDSREKEELILSSDKNIPKTNSKKTKLNSNVLGRRTNVDYISPMILGLNIIMLVCISFLTGIIAEKLNNKYNRYLYIKGIVPQKIILKNIFVLSLFFSIVCISVDILFYIFFHTFNIKYIFMSTLCIILIDLGFVSKFVSRRIKV
;
A
#
# COMPACT_ATOMS: atom_id res chain seq x y z
N MET A 1 4.22 -21.98 18.09
CA MET A 1 3.64 -21.89 16.74
C MET A 1 4.76 -21.96 15.71
N ILE A 2 4.60 -22.83 14.71
CA ILE A 2 5.59 -23.05 13.64
C ILE A 2 4.97 -22.56 12.34
N PHE A 3 5.75 -21.85 11.53
CA PHE A 3 5.37 -21.35 10.21
C PHE A 3 6.27 -21.97 9.15
N LYS A 4 5.69 -22.32 8.01
CA LYS A 4 6.42 -22.84 6.84
C LYS A 4 5.92 -22.13 5.59
N ASP A 5 6.81 -21.47 4.86
CA ASP A 5 6.45 -20.93 3.54
C ASP A 5 6.44 -22.09 2.53
N LEU A 6 5.31 -22.24 1.84
CA LEU A 6 5.12 -23.28 0.84
C LEU A 6 5.43 -22.78 -0.57
N SER A 7 5.19 -21.48 -0.81
CA SER A 7 5.25 -20.82 -2.11
C SER A 7 6.63 -20.23 -2.47
N GLY A 8 7.44 -19.90 -1.47
CA GLY A 8 8.74 -19.21 -1.65
C GLY A 8 8.61 -17.71 -1.95
N THR A 9 7.43 -17.24 -2.39
CA THR A 9 7.08 -15.81 -2.48
C THR A 9 6.48 -15.28 -1.18
N GLY A 10 6.14 -16.17 -0.25
CA GLY A 10 5.46 -15.84 1.01
C GLY A 10 3.94 -15.69 0.89
N ASP A 11 3.32 -16.00 -0.24
CA ASP A 11 1.87 -15.85 -0.43
C ASP A 11 1.08 -17.01 0.19
N VAL A 12 1.64 -18.21 0.19
CA VAL A 12 1.02 -19.40 0.79
C VAL A 12 1.88 -19.94 1.91
N ARG A 13 1.30 -20.02 3.12
CA ARG A 13 1.99 -20.43 4.33
C ARG A 13 1.24 -21.54 5.04
N ALA A 14 1.94 -22.57 5.50
CA ALA A 14 1.41 -23.51 6.47
C ALA A 14 1.68 -23.01 7.89
N ILE A 15 0.77 -23.31 8.82
CA ILE A 15 0.96 -23.06 10.25
C ILE A 15 0.67 -24.30 11.08
N LYS A 16 1.47 -24.47 12.14
CA LYS A 16 1.20 -25.41 13.24
C LYS A 16 1.00 -24.65 14.54
N ILE A 17 -0.22 -24.70 15.07
CA ILE A 17 -0.61 -23.97 16.27
C ILE A 17 -0.39 -24.87 17.49
N SER A 18 0.60 -24.54 18.31
CA SER A 18 0.92 -25.28 19.54
C SER A 18 0.35 -24.64 20.80
N ASN A 19 -0.13 -23.39 20.73
CA ASN A 19 -0.61 -22.65 21.90
C ASN A 19 -1.79 -21.74 21.53
N LYS A 20 -2.65 -21.40 22.50
CA LYS A 20 -3.98 -20.78 22.32
C LYS A 20 -3.96 -19.31 21.86
N SER A 21 -2.78 -18.71 21.66
CA SER A 21 -2.58 -17.26 21.52
C SER A 21 -2.44 -16.75 20.07
N SER A 22 -2.52 -17.61 19.04
CA SER A 22 -2.40 -17.15 17.66
C SER A 22 -3.71 -16.54 17.14
N GLN A 23 -3.94 -15.26 17.42
CA GLN A 23 -5.05 -14.51 16.81
C GLN A 23 -4.57 -13.87 15.51
N PHE A 24 -5.19 -14.26 14.39
CA PHE A 24 -4.96 -13.60 13.10
C PHE A 24 -5.92 -12.41 12.94
N PRO A 25 -5.57 -11.37 12.19
CA PRO A 25 -6.55 -10.37 11.79
C PRO A 25 -7.57 -11.03 10.85
N ILE A 26 -8.82 -11.11 11.28
CA ILE A 26 -9.92 -11.73 10.50
C ILE A 26 -11.01 -10.69 10.29
N TYR A 27 -11.31 -10.44 9.01
CA TYR A 27 -12.34 -9.49 8.58
C TYR A 27 -13.71 -10.16 8.60
N LYS A 28 -13.77 -11.46 8.27
CA LYS A 28 -15.01 -12.24 8.22
C LYS A 28 -14.75 -13.71 8.48
N GLY A 29 -15.56 -14.36 9.31
CA GLY A 29 -15.46 -15.80 9.59
C GLY A 29 -14.93 -16.12 10.99
N LYS A 30 -14.21 -17.24 11.15
CA LYS A 30 -13.75 -17.76 12.44
C LYS A 30 -12.22 -17.83 12.53
N GLN A 31 -11.69 -17.68 13.74
CA GLN A 31 -10.28 -17.91 14.05
C GLN A 31 -9.93 -19.39 13.91
N MET A 32 -8.68 -19.65 13.52
CA MET A 32 -8.11 -20.99 13.58
C MET A 32 -7.84 -21.37 15.04
N THR A 33 -8.23 -22.58 15.40
CA THR A 33 -8.01 -23.17 16.73
C THR A 33 -7.07 -24.36 16.63
N ILE A 34 -6.60 -24.89 17.77
CA ILE A 34 -5.69 -26.04 17.82
C ILE A 34 -6.37 -27.33 17.30
N SER A 35 -7.69 -27.45 17.43
CA SER A 35 -8.46 -28.63 16.99
C SER A 35 -8.78 -28.66 15.50
N ASP A 36 -8.62 -27.56 14.77
CA ASP A 36 -8.97 -27.55 13.35
C ASP A 36 -7.95 -28.30 12.49
N GLU A 37 -8.38 -28.95 11.41
CA GLU A 37 -7.48 -29.65 10.49
C GLU A 37 -7.99 -29.50 9.05
N LYS A 38 -7.08 -29.43 8.07
CA LYS A 38 -7.40 -29.24 6.64
C LYS A 38 -8.27 -28.01 6.37
N ILE A 39 -7.92 -26.90 7.03
CA ILE A 39 -8.62 -25.62 6.87
C ILE A 39 -7.70 -24.51 6.37
N ALA A 40 -8.30 -23.47 5.83
CA ALA A 40 -7.63 -22.29 5.32
C ALA A 40 -8.24 -20.99 5.85
N LEU A 41 -7.37 -20.00 6.07
CA LEU A 41 -7.71 -18.59 6.14
C LEU A 41 -7.16 -17.96 4.87
N VAL A 42 -8.00 -17.20 4.16
CA VAL A 42 -7.66 -16.69 2.83
C VAL A 42 -7.83 -15.18 2.78
N GLY A 43 -7.05 -14.52 1.96
CA GLY A 43 -7.29 -13.13 1.60
C GLY A 43 -8.55 -12.98 0.75
N SER A 44 -9.03 -11.74 0.62
CA SER A 44 -10.26 -11.39 -0.10
C SER A 44 -10.17 -11.56 -1.62
N GLU A 45 -8.97 -11.59 -2.19
CA GLU A 45 -8.70 -11.66 -3.64
C GLU A 45 -8.30 -13.09 -4.09
N VAL A 46 -8.21 -14.03 -3.14
CA VAL A 46 -7.88 -15.43 -3.44
C VAL A 46 -9.05 -16.10 -4.16
N ALA A 47 -8.76 -16.78 -5.28
CA ALA A 47 -9.74 -17.54 -6.03
C ALA A 47 -10.22 -18.77 -5.24
N LEU A 48 -11.54 -18.89 -5.04
CA LEU A 48 -12.17 -19.96 -4.26
C LEU A 48 -13.06 -20.84 -5.13
N LYS A 49 -13.15 -22.12 -4.77
CA LYS A 49 -14.11 -23.06 -5.35
C LYS A 49 -15.22 -23.32 -4.36
N ASN A 50 -16.46 -23.18 -4.82
CA ASN A 50 -17.63 -23.55 -4.03
C ASN A 50 -17.94 -25.03 -4.24
N LYS A 51 -18.03 -25.80 -3.15
CA LYS A 51 -18.46 -27.20 -3.17
C LYS A 51 -19.38 -27.44 -1.99
N HIS A 52 -20.63 -27.87 -2.24
CA HIS A 52 -21.63 -28.16 -1.21
C HIS A 52 -21.80 -27.03 -0.17
N ASN A 53 -21.98 -25.79 -0.63
CA ASN A 53 -22.20 -24.61 0.20
C ASN A 53 -21.02 -24.22 1.11
N ASN A 54 -19.85 -24.83 0.91
CA ASN A 54 -18.61 -24.50 1.58
C ASN A 54 -17.59 -24.00 0.54
N MET A 55 -16.81 -23.00 0.95
CA MET A 55 -15.73 -22.47 0.12
C MET A 55 -14.44 -23.24 0.39
N TYR A 56 -13.74 -23.60 -0.68
CA TYR A 56 -12.48 -24.32 -0.63
C TYR A 56 -11.41 -23.58 -1.43
N VAL A 57 -10.18 -23.64 -0.95
CA VAL A 57 -8.98 -23.26 -1.70
C VAL A 57 -8.23 -24.52 -2.09
N LYS A 58 -7.72 -24.58 -3.33
CA LYS A 58 -6.92 -25.70 -3.80
C LYS A 58 -5.44 -25.34 -3.65
N PHE A 59 -4.68 -26.18 -2.96
CA PHE A 59 -3.23 -26.05 -2.86
C PHE A 59 -2.59 -27.42 -2.99
N ASP A 60 -1.57 -27.55 -3.85
CA ASP A 60 -0.84 -28.80 -4.12
C ASP A 60 -1.72 -30.03 -4.38
N GLY A 61 -2.81 -29.85 -5.16
CA GLY A 61 -3.75 -30.93 -5.45
C GLY A 61 -4.87 -31.13 -4.42
N GLU A 62 -4.63 -30.74 -3.17
CA GLU A 62 -5.54 -30.89 -2.03
C GLU A 62 -6.52 -29.72 -1.88
N TYR A 63 -7.66 -29.98 -1.22
CA TYR A 63 -8.71 -29.00 -0.96
C TYR A 63 -8.82 -28.66 0.52
N TYR A 64 -8.64 -27.37 0.82
CA TYR A 64 -8.72 -26.84 2.18
C TYR A 64 -9.99 -26.02 2.37
N ARG A 65 -10.74 -26.31 3.43
CA ARG A 65 -11.99 -25.60 3.72
C ARG A 65 -11.69 -24.21 4.27
N VAL A 66 -12.24 -23.18 3.65
CA VAL A 66 -12.08 -21.80 4.09
C VAL A 66 -12.97 -21.53 5.30
N ILE A 67 -12.39 -21.13 6.42
CA ILE A 67 -13.11 -20.81 7.65
C ILE A 67 -13.19 -19.29 7.94
N GLY A 68 -12.39 -18.49 7.24
CA GLY A 68 -12.37 -17.05 7.41
C GLY A 68 -11.49 -16.33 6.41
N TYR A 69 -11.68 -15.01 6.37
CA TYR A 69 -11.00 -14.07 5.50
C TYR A 69 -10.01 -13.22 6.31
N LEU A 70 -8.77 -13.15 5.85
CA LEU A 70 -7.69 -12.40 6.47
C LEU A 70 -7.86 -10.88 6.29
N GLY A 71 -7.30 -10.13 7.24
CA GLY A 71 -7.29 -8.67 7.26
C GLY A 71 -8.23 -8.08 8.30
N THR A 72 -8.09 -6.78 8.57
CA THR A 72 -9.06 -6.03 9.40
C THR A 72 -10.26 -5.53 8.59
N LYS A 73 -10.07 -5.43 7.27
CA LYS A 73 -11.04 -4.99 6.26
C LYS A 73 -10.84 -5.80 4.97
N LYS A 74 -11.80 -5.74 4.05
CA LYS A 74 -11.78 -6.49 2.78
C LYS A 74 -10.51 -6.19 1.96
N GLU A 75 -10.09 -4.94 1.84
CA GLU A 75 -8.90 -4.52 1.08
C GLU A 75 -7.71 -4.31 2.03
N SER A 76 -7.22 -5.40 2.63
CA SER A 76 -6.02 -5.39 3.48
C SER A 76 -4.81 -5.89 2.68
N LEU A 77 -3.60 -5.60 3.14
CA LEU A 77 -2.35 -6.14 2.57
C LEU A 77 -2.28 -7.68 2.54
N LEU A 78 -3.18 -8.34 3.28
CA LEU A 78 -3.33 -9.79 3.30
C LEU A 78 -4.31 -10.31 2.22
N SER A 79 -4.78 -9.47 1.28
CA SER A 79 -5.80 -9.81 0.29
C SER A 79 -5.44 -10.98 -0.62
N ASN A 80 -4.15 -11.20 -0.88
CA ASN A 80 -3.63 -12.28 -1.73
C ASN A 80 -2.98 -13.42 -0.95
N GLN A 81 -3.03 -13.40 0.40
CA GLN A 81 -2.35 -14.40 1.22
C GLN A 81 -3.25 -15.58 1.57
N ILE A 82 -2.65 -16.76 1.68
CA ILE A 82 -3.31 -18.00 2.08
C ILE A 82 -2.55 -18.57 3.27
N ILE A 83 -3.27 -18.84 4.36
CA ILE A 83 -2.75 -19.54 5.53
C ILE A 83 -3.46 -20.87 5.66
N LEU A 84 -2.70 -21.95 5.53
CA LEU A 84 -3.17 -23.33 5.62
C LEU A 84 -2.83 -23.91 7.00
N LYS A 85 -3.76 -24.65 7.57
CA LYS A 85 -3.50 -25.46 8.76
C LYS A 85 -3.67 -26.94 8.41
N ASP A 86 -2.54 -27.61 8.33
CA ASP A 86 -2.42 -29.03 8.03
C ASP A 86 -1.09 -29.53 8.58
N ASP A 87 -1.16 -30.43 9.55
CA ASP A 87 0.03 -30.93 10.25
C ASP A 87 0.88 -31.82 9.31
N ALA A 88 0.28 -32.44 8.29
CA ALA A 88 0.99 -33.26 7.30
C ALA A 88 1.98 -32.44 6.44
N LEU A 89 1.75 -31.13 6.31
CA LEU A 89 2.65 -30.23 5.56
C LEU A 89 4.00 -30.02 6.28
N PHE A 90 4.13 -30.43 7.55
CA PHE A 90 5.32 -30.27 8.37
C PHE A 90 6.19 -31.54 8.48
N ASP A 91 5.75 -32.70 7.97
CA ASP A 91 6.53 -33.95 8.08
C ASP A 91 7.72 -34.04 7.09
N SER A 92 7.80 -33.13 6.11
CA SER A 92 8.92 -33.07 5.16
C SER A 92 10.08 -32.22 5.67
N ARG A 93 11.22 -32.88 5.95
CA ARG A 93 12.48 -32.37 6.53
C ARG A 93 13.25 -31.32 5.70
N GLU A 94 12.64 -30.69 4.68
CA GLU A 94 13.41 -29.99 3.63
C GLU A 94 13.13 -28.49 3.44
N LYS A 95 12.19 -27.86 4.15
CA LYS A 95 11.96 -26.40 4.01
C LYS A 95 12.15 -25.66 5.33
N GLU A 96 12.65 -24.43 5.24
CA GLU A 96 12.96 -23.55 6.37
C GLU A 96 11.73 -23.31 7.25
N GLU A 97 11.69 -23.96 8.41
CA GLU A 97 10.65 -23.77 9.41
C GLU A 97 10.99 -22.59 10.31
N LEU A 98 10.08 -21.61 10.36
CA LEU A 98 10.20 -20.46 11.23
C LEU A 98 9.43 -20.72 12.53
N ILE A 99 10.17 -20.94 13.62
CA ILE A 99 9.60 -21.16 14.95
C ILE A 99 9.30 -19.80 15.59
N LEU A 100 8.02 -19.48 15.81
CA LEU A 100 7.57 -18.20 16.37
C LEU A 100 7.24 -18.24 17.86
N SER A 101 7.27 -19.41 18.50
CA SER A 101 7.06 -19.51 19.95
C SER A 101 8.10 -20.41 20.57
N SER A 102 8.91 -19.85 21.47
CA SER A 102 9.81 -20.61 22.33
C SER A 102 8.98 -21.18 23.47
N ASP A 103 8.55 -22.43 23.33
CA ASP A 103 8.10 -23.23 24.46
C ASP A 103 9.03 -24.43 24.58
N LYS A 104 9.36 -24.82 25.81
CA LYS A 104 10.54 -25.66 26.16
C LYS A 104 10.49 -27.12 25.65
N ASN A 105 9.43 -27.52 24.96
CA ASN A 105 9.16 -28.91 24.57
C ASN A 105 9.15 -29.14 23.04
N ILE A 106 9.93 -28.38 22.27
CA ILE A 106 10.11 -28.64 20.84
C ILE A 106 11.28 -29.63 20.68
N PRO A 107 11.14 -30.72 19.91
CA PRO A 107 12.27 -31.62 19.61
C PRO A 107 13.41 -30.80 19.04
N LYS A 108 14.62 -30.95 19.60
CA LYS A 108 15.83 -30.29 19.10
C LYS A 108 16.15 -30.82 17.70
N THR A 109 15.51 -30.26 16.68
CA THR A 109 15.97 -30.34 15.30
C THR A 109 17.25 -29.50 15.21
N ASN A 110 18.29 -30.07 14.59
CA ASN A 110 19.61 -29.47 14.42
C ASN A 110 19.49 -28.11 13.72
N SER A 111 19.38 -27.05 14.50
CA SER A 111 19.20 -25.68 14.02
C SER A 111 20.50 -25.18 13.39
N LYS A 112 20.65 -25.36 12.08
CA LYS A 112 21.48 -24.47 11.27
C LYS A 112 20.93 -23.05 11.50
N LYS A 113 21.82 -22.14 11.92
CA LYS A 113 21.56 -20.72 12.21
C LYS A 113 20.62 -20.13 11.16
N THR A 114 19.34 -20.05 11.48
CA THR A 114 18.37 -19.26 10.72
C THR A 114 18.81 -17.81 10.84
N LYS A 115 19.19 -17.18 9.71
CA LYS A 115 19.46 -15.75 9.64
C LYS A 115 18.20 -15.03 10.13
N LEU A 116 18.29 -14.42 11.31
CA LEU A 116 17.29 -13.49 11.80
C LEU A 116 17.24 -12.32 10.81
N ASN A 117 16.22 -12.33 9.96
CA ASN A 117 15.95 -11.23 9.04
C ASN A 117 15.62 -10.00 9.89
N SER A 118 16.54 -9.04 9.95
CA SER A 118 16.55 -7.88 10.84
C SER A 118 15.49 -6.82 10.52
N ASN A 119 14.54 -7.10 9.61
CA ASN A 119 13.38 -6.23 9.32
C ASN A 119 12.27 -6.30 10.39
N VAL A 120 12.65 -6.41 11.67
CA VAL A 120 11.73 -6.54 12.81
C VAL A 120 11.06 -5.21 13.18
N LEU A 121 11.63 -4.06 12.78
CA LEU A 121 11.02 -2.76 13.03
C LEU A 121 9.72 -2.53 12.24
N GLY A 122 9.50 -3.24 11.13
CA GLY A 122 8.29 -3.10 10.31
C GLY A 122 7.07 -3.91 10.80
N ARG A 123 7.21 -4.73 11.86
CA ARG A 123 6.16 -5.69 12.30
C ARG A 123 5.33 -5.25 13.49
N ARG A 124 5.72 -4.19 14.22
CA ARG A 124 4.97 -3.69 15.39
C ARG A 124 4.03 -2.54 15.05
N THR A 125 4.16 -1.99 13.87
CA THR A 125 3.26 -0.97 13.36
C THR A 125 2.22 -1.68 12.50
N ASN A 126 0.96 -1.56 12.88
CA ASN A 126 -0.16 -2.04 12.07
C ASN A 126 -0.09 -1.25 10.75
N VAL A 127 0.55 -1.81 9.72
CA VAL A 127 0.88 -1.12 8.46
C VAL A 127 -0.39 -0.57 7.82
N ASP A 128 -1.51 -1.26 8.03
CA ASP A 128 -2.86 -0.87 7.60
C ASP A 128 -3.35 0.45 8.24
N TYR A 129 -2.82 0.87 9.40
CA TYR A 129 -3.13 2.13 10.08
C TYR A 129 -2.10 3.23 9.82
N ILE A 130 -0.82 2.87 9.80
CA ILE A 130 0.25 3.87 9.65
C ILE A 130 0.34 4.38 8.21
N SER A 131 0.10 3.52 7.23
CA SER A 131 0.14 3.92 5.82
C SER A 131 -0.86 5.05 5.48
N PRO A 132 -2.16 4.97 5.83
CA PRO A 132 -3.08 6.08 5.57
C PRO A 132 -2.78 7.33 6.40
N MET A 133 -2.25 7.19 7.62
CA MET A 133 -1.89 8.34 8.46
C MET A 133 -0.68 9.11 7.90
N ILE A 134 0.34 8.40 7.43
CA ILE A 134 1.50 9.00 6.75
C ILE A 134 1.06 9.66 5.43
N LEU A 135 0.17 9.02 4.67
CA LEU A 135 -0.41 9.61 3.46
C LEU A 135 -1.17 10.92 3.78
N GLY A 136 -2.00 10.92 4.82
CA GLY A 136 -2.70 12.11 5.28
C GLY A 136 -1.75 13.24 5.69
N LEU A 137 -0.70 12.91 6.46
CA LEU A 137 0.32 13.87 6.87
C LEU A 137 1.06 14.46 5.65
N ASN A 138 1.41 13.63 4.67
CA ASN A 138 2.06 14.08 3.44
C ASN A 138 1.17 15.04 2.63
N ILE A 139 -0.13 14.76 2.52
CA ILE A 139 -1.07 15.66 1.84
C ILE A 139 -1.13 17.01 2.55
N ILE A 140 -1.24 17.02 3.88
CA ILE A 140 -1.28 18.25 4.67
C ILE A 140 0.01 19.05 4.46
N MET A 141 1.17 18.40 4.53
CA MET A 141 2.45 19.04 4.27
C MET A 141 2.54 19.63 2.86
N LEU A 142 2.06 18.92 1.85
CA LEU A 142 2.09 19.38 0.47
C LEU A 142 1.20 20.61 0.27
N VAL A 143 0.02 20.64 0.90
CA VAL A 143 -0.87 21.81 0.89
C VAL A 143 -0.20 23.01 1.58
N CYS A 144 0.41 22.81 2.76
CA CYS A 144 1.12 23.86 3.48
C CYS A 144 2.30 24.43 2.67
N ILE A 145 3.10 23.56 2.04
CA ILE A 145 4.22 23.97 1.20
C ILE A 145 3.71 24.75 -0.01
N SER A 146 2.68 24.25 -0.71
CA SER A 146 2.08 24.94 -1.85
C SER A 146 1.60 26.35 -1.48
N PHE A 147 0.95 26.48 -0.33
CA PHE A 147 0.48 27.76 0.18
C PHE A 147 1.65 28.73 0.49
N LEU A 148 2.68 28.26 1.19
CA LEU A 148 3.89 29.03 1.49
C LEU A 148 4.63 29.46 0.21
N THR A 149 4.77 28.56 -0.76
CA THR A 149 5.40 28.86 -2.06
C THR A 149 4.61 29.92 -2.82
N GLY A 150 3.28 29.88 -2.78
CA GLY A 150 2.43 30.92 -3.36
C GLY A 150 2.68 32.31 -2.77
N ILE A 151 2.74 32.41 -1.44
CA ILE A 151 3.02 33.68 -0.73
C ILE A 151 4.41 34.22 -1.06
N ILE A 152 5.42 33.34 -1.10
CA ILE A 152 6.80 33.72 -1.44
C ILE A 152 6.88 34.20 -2.89
N ALA A 153 6.24 33.48 -3.83
CA ALA A 153 6.20 33.85 -5.24
C ALA A 153 5.52 35.21 -5.46
N GLU A 154 4.43 35.49 -4.74
CA GLU A 154 3.77 36.79 -4.78
C GLU A 154 4.68 37.90 -4.28
N LYS A 155 5.34 37.72 -3.12
CA LYS A 155 6.26 38.72 -2.57
C LYS A 155 7.44 39.01 -3.48
N LEU A 156 8.02 37.97 -4.10
CA LEU A 156 9.15 38.11 -5.03
C LEU A 156 8.74 38.83 -6.32
N ASN A 157 7.56 38.51 -6.87
CA ASN A 157 7.09 39.08 -8.12
C ASN A 157 6.34 40.42 -7.96
N ASN A 158 6.06 40.88 -6.74
CA ASN A 158 5.25 42.09 -6.52
C ASN A 158 5.83 43.34 -7.23
N LYS A 159 7.17 43.53 -7.17
CA LYS A 159 7.85 44.64 -7.85
C LYS A 159 7.71 44.55 -9.37
N TYR A 160 7.85 43.34 -9.93
CA TYR A 160 7.74 43.09 -11.37
C TYR A 160 6.30 43.22 -11.87
N ASN A 161 5.33 42.70 -11.11
CA ASN A 161 3.91 42.80 -11.41
C ASN A 161 3.44 44.27 -11.38
N ARG A 162 3.94 45.06 -10.43
CA ARG A 162 3.65 46.51 -10.34
C ARG A 162 4.21 47.27 -11.55
N TYR A 163 5.40 46.92 -12.03
CA TYR A 163 5.96 47.47 -13.26
C TYR A 163 5.11 47.14 -14.50
N LEU A 164 4.67 45.88 -14.63
CA LEU A 164 3.81 45.45 -15.74
C LEU A 164 2.43 46.14 -15.70
N TYR A 165 1.88 46.36 -14.51
CA TYR A 165 0.63 47.09 -14.31
C TYR A 165 0.76 48.56 -14.76
N ILE A 166 1.87 49.23 -14.40
CA ILE A 166 2.16 50.61 -14.86
C ILE A 166 2.30 50.66 -16.39
N LYS A 167 2.81 49.59 -17.01
CA LYS A 167 2.87 49.42 -18.48
C LYS A 167 1.51 49.17 -19.15
N GLY A 168 0.40 49.17 -18.40
CA GLY A 168 -0.96 48.95 -18.93
C GLY A 168 -1.27 47.48 -19.24
N ILE A 169 -0.43 46.53 -18.80
CA ILE A 169 -0.72 45.12 -18.98
C ILE A 169 -1.82 44.71 -18.00
N VAL A 170 -2.87 44.10 -18.54
CA VAL A 170 -4.02 43.64 -17.76
C VAL A 170 -3.56 42.66 -16.66
N PRO A 171 -3.87 42.91 -15.38
CA PRO A 171 -3.37 42.10 -14.26
C PRO A 171 -3.72 40.61 -14.37
N GLN A 172 -4.80 40.28 -15.09
CA GLN A 172 -5.21 38.90 -15.35
C GLN A 172 -4.21 38.11 -16.19
N LYS A 173 -3.58 38.73 -17.20
CA LYS A 173 -2.57 38.05 -18.03
C LYS A 173 -1.31 37.75 -17.22
N ILE A 174 -1.01 38.59 -16.23
CA ILE A 174 0.13 38.41 -15.32
C ILE A 174 -0.11 37.23 -14.37
N ILE A 175 -1.31 37.17 -13.77
CA ILE A 175 -1.70 36.07 -12.87
C ILE A 175 -1.75 34.74 -13.64
N LEU A 176 -2.36 34.71 -14.83
CA LEU A 176 -2.45 33.49 -15.63
C LEU A 176 -1.07 32.97 -16.05
N LYS A 177 -0.16 33.87 -16.47
CA LYS A 177 1.22 33.50 -16.77
C LYS A 177 1.93 32.91 -15.56
N ASN A 178 1.78 33.51 -14.39
CA ASN A 178 2.42 33.02 -13.17
C ASN A 178 1.88 31.65 -12.74
N ILE A 179 0.56 31.43 -12.82
CA ILE A 179 -0.05 30.12 -12.56
C ILE A 179 0.48 29.06 -13.53
N PHE A 180 0.56 29.39 -14.82
CA PHE A 180 1.08 28.48 -15.84
C PHE A 180 2.54 28.09 -15.60
N VAL A 181 3.39 29.07 -15.29
CA VAL A 181 4.81 28.82 -14.98
C VAL A 181 4.96 27.97 -13.71
N LEU A 182 4.15 28.24 -12.68
CA LEU A 182 4.19 27.48 -11.43
C LEU A 182 3.73 26.03 -11.63
N SER A 183 2.64 25.83 -12.39
CA SER A 183 2.12 24.51 -12.76
C SER A 183 3.13 23.71 -13.58
N LEU A 184 3.79 24.35 -14.55
CA LEU A 184 4.82 23.72 -15.37
C LEU A 184 6.04 23.29 -14.51
N PHE A 185 6.47 24.14 -13.58
CA PHE A 185 7.53 23.80 -12.63
C PHE A 185 7.14 22.60 -11.75
N PHE A 186 5.93 22.61 -11.20
CA PHE A 186 5.42 21.52 -10.37
C PHE A 186 5.36 20.19 -11.14
N SER A 187 4.92 20.25 -12.40
CA SER A 187 4.86 19.11 -13.31
C SER A 187 6.25 18.50 -13.54
N ILE A 188 7.26 19.33 -13.79
CA ILE A 188 8.66 18.88 -13.95
C ILE A 188 9.16 18.22 -12.66
N VAL A 189 8.91 18.82 -11.50
CA VAL A 189 9.32 18.26 -10.21
C VAL A 189 8.67 16.90 -9.98
N CYS A 190 7.36 16.76 -10.19
CA CYS A 190 6.66 15.48 -10.05
C CYS A 190 7.26 14.41 -10.97
N ILE A 191 7.43 14.72 -12.26
CA ILE A 191 8.04 13.79 -13.23
C ILE A 191 9.46 13.38 -12.78
N SER A 192 10.26 14.32 -12.29
CA SER A 192 11.63 14.02 -11.83
C SER A 192 11.66 13.10 -10.60
N VAL A 193 10.76 13.31 -9.64
CA VAL A 193 10.60 12.44 -8.47
C VAL A 193 10.14 11.04 -8.90
N ASP A 194 9.21 10.97 -9.83
CA ASP A 194 8.68 9.71 -10.36
C ASP A 194 9.77 8.90 -11.11
N ILE A 195 10.60 9.56 -11.91
CA ILE A 195 11.77 8.95 -12.57
C ILE A 195 12.76 8.42 -11.53
N LEU A 196 13.06 9.21 -10.49
CA LEU A 196 13.95 8.79 -9.41
C LEU A 196 13.42 7.53 -8.69
N PHE A 197 12.11 7.50 -8.44
CA PHE A 197 11.44 6.37 -7.80
C PHE A 197 11.44 5.12 -8.68
N TYR A 198 11.24 5.29 -9.99
CA TYR A 198 11.34 4.20 -10.97
C TYR A 198 12.73 3.57 -10.98
N ILE A 199 13.78 4.40 -11.01
CA ILE A 199 15.18 3.95 -10.99
C ILE A 199 15.47 3.14 -9.71
N PHE A 200 14.94 3.59 -8.56
CA PHE A 200 15.31 3.01 -7.27
C PHE A 200 14.54 1.72 -6.93
N PHE A 201 13.25 1.64 -7.25
CA PHE A 201 12.40 0.55 -6.82
C PHE A 201 12.11 -0.50 -7.90
N HIS A 202 12.35 -0.19 -9.18
CA HIS A 202 12.19 -1.09 -10.35
C HIS A 202 10.83 -1.82 -10.49
N THR A 203 9.86 -1.55 -9.60
CA THR A 203 8.59 -2.27 -9.42
C THR A 203 7.37 -1.35 -9.48
N PHE A 204 7.54 -0.05 -9.73
CA PHE A 204 6.44 0.91 -9.76
C PHE A 204 5.72 0.93 -11.11
N ASN A 205 4.41 0.70 -11.09
CA ASN A 205 3.54 0.70 -12.26
C ASN A 205 3.42 2.11 -12.87
N ILE A 206 3.94 2.29 -14.08
CA ILE A 206 3.93 3.54 -14.89
C ILE A 206 2.53 4.19 -15.01
N LYS A 207 1.46 3.38 -14.89
CA LYS A 207 0.07 3.86 -14.95
C LYS A 207 -0.29 4.87 -13.86
N TYR A 208 0.28 4.75 -12.66
CA TYR A 208 -0.03 5.67 -11.55
C TYR A 208 0.64 7.03 -11.71
N ILE A 209 1.83 7.07 -12.30
CA ILE A 209 2.59 8.29 -12.65
C ILE A 209 1.81 9.09 -13.69
N PHE A 210 1.30 8.42 -14.73
CA PHE A 210 0.52 9.08 -15.77
C PHE A 210 -0.81 9.62 -15.24
N MET A 211 -1.48 8.89 -14.34
CA MET A 211 -2.76 9.33 -13.77
C MET A 211 -2.63 10.49 -12.80
N SER A 212 -1.58 10.53 -11.95
CA SER A 212 -1.38 11.63 -11.00
C SER A 212 -1.03 12.93 -11.74
N THR A 213 -0.11 12.86 -12.71
CA THR A 213 0.28 14.01 -13.55
C THR A 213 -0.88 14.50 -14.41
N LEU A 214 -1.65 13.60 -15.03
CA LEU A 214 -2.84 13.96 -15.81
C LEU A 214 -3.94 14.59 -14.94
N CYS A 215 -4.15 14.12 -13.71
CA CYS A 215 -5.10 14.74 -12.79
C CYS A 215 -4.68 16.17 -12.39
N ILE A 216 -3.41 16.40 -12.09
CA ILE A 216 -2.89 17.75 -11.76
C ILE A 216 -3.10 18.69 -12.95
N ILE A 217 -2.75 18.25 -14.16
CA ILE A 217 -2.93 19.02 -15.39
C ILE A 217 -4.41 19.31 -15.66
N LEU A 218 -5.31 18.33 -15.47
CA LEU A 218 -6.75 18.51 -15.68
C LEU A 218 -7.41 19.42 -14.64
N ILE A 219 -6.96 19.38 -13.38
CA ILE A 219 -7.40 20.29 -12.32
C ILE A 219 -6.97 21.73 -12.67
N ASP A 220 -5.72 21.91 -13.11
CA ASP A 220 -5.20 23.21 -13.52
C ASP A 220 -5.95 23.76 -14.75
N LEU A 221 -6.18 22.93 -15.78
CA LEU A 221 -6.98 23.29 -16.96
C LEU A 221 -8.44 23.61 -16.61
N GLY A 222 -9.04 22.84 -15.70
CA GLY A 222 -10.40 23.08 -15.22
C GLY A 222 -10.53 24.39 -14.46
N PHE A 223 -9.53 24.73 -13.64
CA PHE A 223 -9.48 26.00 -12.91
C PHE A 223 -9.34 27.18 -13.87
N VAL A 224 -8.44 27.06 -14.86
CA VAL A 224 -8.25 28.07 -15.91
C VAL A 224 -9.52 28.26 -16.75
N SER A 225 -10.14 27.17 -17.22
CA SER A 225 -11.36 27.19 -18.03
C SER A 225 -12.53 27.85 -17.29
N LYS A 226 -12.75 27.52 -16.01
CA LYS A 226 -13.85 28.06 -15.21
C LYS A 226 -13.65 29.54 -14.88
N PHE A 227 -12.40 30.00 -14.76
CA PHE A 227 -12.07 31.40 -14.56
C PHE A 227 -12.26 32.24 -15.83
N VAL A 228 -11.96 31.66 -17.00
CA VAL A 228 -12.19 32.28 -18.32
C VAL A 228 -13.69 32.32 -18.67
N SER A 229 -14.41 31.21 -18.46
CA SER A 229 -15.85 31.07 -18.79
C SER A 229 -16.75 32.00 -17.96
N ARG A 230 -16.43 32.27 -16.69
CA ARG A 230 -17.21 33.17 -15.83
C ARG A 230 -17.18 34.64 -16.24
N ARG A 231 -16.41 35.05 -17.26
CA ARG A 231 -16.30 36.46 -17.68
C ARG A 231 -16.60 36.76 -19.15
N ILE A 232 -17.11 35.79 -19.93
CA ILE A 232 -17.62 36.05 -21.31
C ILE A 232 -19.06 36.61 -21.29
N LYS A 233 -19.67 36.81 -20.12
CA LYS A 233 -20.88 37.63 -19.97
C LYS A 233 -20.53 39.06 -19.55
N VAL A 234 -20.01 39.85 -20.50
CA VAL A 234 -20.11 41.32 -20.53
C VAL A 234 -20.26 41.72 -21.99
#